data_AF-A0A7T4F0T9-F1
#
_entry.id   AF-A0A7T4F0T9-F1
#
_cell.length_a   1.000
_cell.length_b   1.000
_cell.length_c   1.000
_cell.angle_alpha   90.00
_cell.angle_beta   90.00
_cell.angle_gamma   90.00
#
_symmetry.space_group_name_H-M   'P 1'
#
loop_
_entity.id
_entity.type
_entity.pdbx_description
1 polymer ?
#
loop_
_entity_poly.entity_id
_entity_poly.type
_entity_poly.pdbx_seq_one_letter_code
_entity_poly.pdbx_strand_id
1 'polypeptide(L)'
;MRYLFKNIDKNLMKDILRDYNLLCVFDELSWILDFEWKNFDEIRGLNGRAVCQDSPKEFFIMRLSQYLAYNQKIIDYLYKDLKEIEKNGVNPIFDKYARMMEFTDKDRFEDIKENLEELSPVKSHLLENIKNTLNSKSTNIPKDLKKVRPEKSKDKSISSNDYYIAEITCLSLKTLWAIEEMIESPFYNLEENIYKNTKYLFEKVNN
;
A
#
# COMPACT_ATOMS: atom_id res chain seq x y z
N MET A 1 -17.79 -5.35 12.26
CA MET A 1 -16.62 -4.52 11.92
C MET A 1 -15.55 -4.69 12.99
N ARG A 2 -14.43 -5.32 12.64
CA ARG A 2 -13.28 -5.49 13.53
C ARG A 2 -12.39 -4.26 13.37
N TYR A 3 -12.18 -3.47 14.41
CA TYR A 3 -11.20 -2.37 14.39
C TYR A 3 -9.80 -2.95 14.61
N LEU A 4 -8.78 -2.39 13.96
CA LEU A 4 -7.42 -2.90 14.03
C LEU A 4 -6.88 -2.75 15.46
N PHE A 5 -7.05 -1.55 16.05
CA PHE A 5 -6.57 -1.23 17.40
C PHE A 5 -7.40 -1.84 18.55
N LYS A 6 -8.35 -2.73 18.26
CA LYS A 6 -8.85 -3.67 19.28
C LYS A 6 -7.86 -4.79 19.55
N ASN A 7 -6.96 -5.06 18.60
CA ASN A 7 -6.00 -6.18 18.64
C ASN A 7 -4.55 -5.71 18.66
N ILE A 8 -4.29 -4.41 18.46
CA ILE A 8 -2.95 -3.81 18.43
C ILE A 8 -2.90 -2.66 19.44
N ASP A 9 -1.89 -2.67 20.32
CA ASP A 9 -1.69 -1.60 21.29
C ASP A 9 -1.25 -0.30 20.58
N LYS A 10 -1.98 0.79 20.84
CA LYS A 10 -1.65 2.12 20.33
C LYS A 10 -0.34 2.67 20.89
N ASN A 11 0.08 2.27 22.10
CA ASN A 11 1.36 2.69 22.66
C ASN A 11 2.54 2.08 21.91
N LEU A 12 2.42 0.80 21.50
CA LEU A 12 3.40 0.16 20.61
C LEU A 12 3.55 0.94 19.30
N MET A 13 2.45 1.34 18.69
CA MET A 13 2.50 2.16 17.47
C MET A 13 3.16 3.53 17.74
N LYS A 14 2.83 4.21 18.84
CA LYS A 14 3.49 5.47 19.21
C LYS A 14 4.99 5.33 19.38
N ASP A 15 5.45 4.25 20.00
CA ASP A 15 6.87 3.97 20.17
C ASP A 15 7.58 3.71 18.84
N ILE A 16 6.95 2.93 17.95
CA ILE A 16 7.44 2.73 16.58
C ILE A 16 7.53 4.09 15.85
N LEU A 17 6.50 4.93 15.92
CA LEU A 17 6.53 6.22 15.22
C LEU A 17 7.56 7.20 15.79
N ARG A 18 7.94 7.06 17.07
CA ARG A 18 9.07 7.83 17.65
C ARG A 18 10.40 7.44 17.01
N ASP A 19 10.63 6.13 16.81
CA ASP A 19 11.85 5.63 16.17
C ASP A 19 12.03 6.17 14.73
N TYR A 20 10.93 6.57 14.08
CA TYR A 20 10.91 7.12 12.72
C TYR A 20 10.71 8.64 12.65
N ASN A 21 10.64 9.35 13.79
CA ASN A 21 10.28 10.78 13.86
C ASN A 21 8.92 11.11 13.18
N LEU A 22 7.97 10.19 13.22
CA LEU A 22 6.63 10.31 12.63
C LEU A 22 5.51 10.38 13.67
N LEU A 23 5.84 10.60 14.96
CA LEU A 23 4.82 10.70 16.02
C LEU A 23 3.80 11.83 15.77
N CYS A 24 4.21 12.89 15.06
CA CYS A 24 3.35 14.02 14.71
C CYS A 24 2.15 13.63 13.82
N VAL A 25 2.23 12.53 13.08
CA VAL A 25 1.15 12.02 12.19
C VAL A 25 0.52 10.73 12.73
N PHE A 26 0.58 10.54 14.05
CA PHE A 26 0.05 9.34 14.70
C PHE A 26 -1.45 9.17 14.47
N ASP A 27 -2.23 10.25 14.54
CA ASP A 27 -3.68 10.19 14.43
C ASP A 27 -4.11 9.88 12.97
N GLU A 28 -3.44 10.50 12.00
CA GLU A 28 -3.61 10.24 10.57
C GLU A 28 -3.31 8.79 10.23
N LEU A 29 -2.12 8.28 10.61
CA LEU A 29 -1.74 6.90 10.34
C LEU A 29 -2.64 5.90 11.07
N SER A 30 -3.02 6.18 12.32
CA SER A 30 -3.94 5.32 13.06
C SER A 30 -5.28 5.23 12.33
N TRP A 31 -5.81 6.36 11.89
CA TRP A 31 -7.06 6.37 11.15
C TRP A 31 -6.95 5.63 9.81
N ILE A 32 -5.88 5.86 9.04
CA ILE A 32 -5.64 5.20 7.75
C ILE A 32 -5.62 3.68 7.92
N LEU A 33 -4.86 3.18 8.91
CA LEU A 33 -4.73 1.75 9.16
C LEU A 33 -6.05 1.10 9.56
N ASP A 34 -6.85 1.76 10.41
CA ASP A 34 -8.20 1.28 10.76
C ASP A 34 -9.13 1.27 9.54
N PHE A 35 -9.09 2.32 8.72
CA PHE A 35 -9.91 2.46 7.53
C PHE A 35 -9.59 1.38 6.50
N GLU A 36 -8.32 1.15 6.19
CA GLU A 36 -7.92 0.09 5.26
C GLU A 36 -8.19 -1.30 5.82
N TRP A 37 -7.99 -1.52 7.13
CA TRP A 37 -8.32 -2.81 7.75
C TRP A 37 -9.81 -3.13 7.64
N LYS A 38 -10.69 -2.15 7.88
CA LYS A 38 -12.13 -2.30 7.68
C LYS A 38 -12.47 -2.68 6.24
N ASN A 39 -11.93 -1.94 5.28
CA ASN A 39 -12.16 -2.18 3.86
C ASN A 39 -11.61 -3.55 3.41
N PHE A 40 -10.46 -3.95 3.96
CA PHE A 40 -9.84 -5.24 3.72
C PHE A 40 -10.68 -6.38 4.30
N ASP A 41 -11.21 -6.26 5.53
CA ASP A 41 -12.05 -7.28 6.19
C ASP A 41 -13.38 -7.53 5.45
N GLU A 42 -13.92 -6.50 4.80
CA GLU A 42 -15.19 -6.54 4.07
C GLU A 42 -15.07 -7.21 2.68
N ILE A 43 -13.88 -7.19 2.06
CA ILE A 43 -13.67 -7.79 0.74
C ILE A 43 -13.77 -9.31 0.83
N ARG A 44 -14.52 -9.90 -0.12
CA ARG A 44 -14.58 -11.34 -0.32
C ARG A 44 -13.97 -11.66 -1.67
N GLY A 45 -12.91 -12.46 -1.66
CA GLY A 45 -12.40 -13.07 -2.88
C GLY A 45 -13.32 -14.19 -3.36
N LEU A 46 -12.98 -14.79 -4.50
CA LEU A 46 -13.67 -15.96 -5.06
C LEU A 46 -13.83 -17.12 -4.08
N ASN A 47 -12.78 -17.35 -3.29
CA ASN A 47 -12.72 -18.44 -2.32
C ASN A 47 -13.20 -17.99 -0.93
N GLY A 48 -13.92 -16.86 -0.86
CA GLY A 48 -14.36 -16.25 0.40
C GLY A 48 -13.28 -15.36 1.02
N ARG A 49 -13.21 -15.36 2.36
CA ARG A 49 -12.22 -14.58 3.11
C ARG A 49 -10.83 -15.20 2.98
N ALA A 50 -9.82 -14.41 2.67
CA ALA A 50 -8.43 -14.84 2.67
C ALA A 50 -7.93 -15.08 4.10
N VAL A 51 -7.06 -16.07 4.31
CA VAL A 51 -6.46 -16.36 5.63
C VAL A 51 -5.78 -15.12 6.24
N CYS A 52 -5.18 -14.27 5.40
CA CYS A 52 -4.58 -13.00 5.81
C CYS A 52 -5.56 -12.01 6.45
N GLN A 53 -6.88 -12.12 6.20
CA GLN A 53 -7.93 -11.32 6.84
C GLN A 53 -8.22 -11.75 8.28
N ASP A 54 -7.62 -12.84 8.74
CA ASP A 54 -7.70 -13.29 10.14
C ASP A 54 -6.41 -13.00 10.92
N SER A 55 -5.45 -12.28 10.33
CA SER A 55 -4.21 -11.84 11.01
C SER A 55 -4.09 -10.31 11.06
N PRO A 56 -4.75 -9.64 12.03
CA PRO A 56 -4.61 -8.19 12.24
C PRO A 56 -3.16 -7.77 12.48
N LYS A 57 -2.36 -8.63 13.11
CA LYS A 57 -0.95 -8.39 13.42
C LYS A 57 -0.08 -8.35 12.16
N GLU A 58 -0.23 -9.33 11.27
CA GLU A 58 0.49 -9.34 10.00
C GLU A 58 0.06 -8.18 9.11
N PHE A 59 -1.24 -7.88 9.05
CA PHE A 59 -1.73 -6.70 8.34
C PHE A 59 -1.08 -5.43 8.86
N PHE A 60 -1.07 -5.22 10.19
CA PHE A 60 -0.45 -4.06 10.81
C PHE A 60 1.04 -3.94 10.45
N ILE A 61 1.81 -5.04 10.54
CA ILE A 61 3.24 -5.07 10.19
C ILE A 61 3.45 -4.68 8.72
N MET A 62 2.74 -5.36 7.81
CA MET A 62 2.92 -5.16 6.37
C MET A 62 2.44 -3.78 5.91
N ARG A 63 1.39 -3.25 6.53
CA ARG A 63 0.81 -1.97 6.13
C ARG A 63 1.58 -0.80 6.72
N LEU A 64 1.94 -0.87 7.99
CA LEU A 64 2.76 0.16 8.62
C LEU A 64 4.16 0.20 7.99
N SER A 65 4.76 -0.94 7.59
CA SER A 65 6.09 -0.92 6.94
C SER A 65 6.13 -0.06 5.68
N GLN A 66 5.02 -0.04 4.92
CA GLN A 66 4.88 0.79 3.74
C GLN A 66 4.74 2.27 4.09
N TYR A 67 3.92 2.62 5.08
CA TYR A 67 3.77 4.02 5.50
C TYR A 67 5.00 4.61 6.17
N LEU A 68 5.78 3.79 6.88
CA LEU A 68 7.07 4.19 7.43
C LEU A 68 8.13 4.48 6.35
N ALA A 69 7.88 4.07 5.09
CA ALA A 69 8.70 4.43 3.94
C ALA A 69 8.24 5.75 3.28
N TYR A 70 7.27 6.46 3.85
CA TYR A 70 6.91 7.81 3.42
C TYR A 70 7.38 8.87 4.39
N ASN A 71 7.61 10.07 3.86
CA ASN A 71 7.76 11.25 4.70
C ASN A 71 6.39 11.78 5.18
N GLN A 72 6.43 12.66 6.17
CA GLN A 72 5.23 13.28 6.78
C GLN A 72 4.29 13.91 5.74
N LYS A 73 4.84 14.66 4.77
CA LYS A 73 4.07 15.36 3.72
C LYS A 73 3.19 14.39 2.92
N ILE A 74 3.72 13.23 2.55
CA ILE A 74 2.97 12.22 1.79
C ILE A 74 1.88 11.59 2.66
N ILE A 75 2.17 11.31 3.95
CA ILE A 75 1.18 10.75 4.89
C ILE A 75 -0.01 11.70 5.06
N ASP A 76 0.23 13.01 5.21
CA ASP A 76 -0.82 14.02 5.32
C ASP A 76 -1.70 14.10 4.06
N TYR A 77 -1.10 13.89 2.87
CA TYR A 77 -1.82 13.88 1.61
C TYR A 77 -2.62 12.59 1.43
N LEU A 78 -2.04 11.44 1.75
CA LEU A 78 -2.73 10.15 1.78
C LEU A 78 -3.95 10.18 2.70
N TYR A 79 -3.81 10.75 3.89
CA TYR A 79 -4.92 10.90 4.84
C TYR A 79 -6.10 11.67 4.22
N LYS A 80 -5.81 12.78 3.53
CA LYS A 80 -6.84 13.60 2.86
C LYS A 80 -7.50 12.87 1.71
N ASP A 81 -6.72 12.22 0.85
CA ASP A 81 -7.26 11.44 -0.27
C ASP A 81 -8.16 10.31 0.23
N LEU A 82 -7.70 9.54 1.22
CA LEU A 82 -8.47 8.43 1.79
C LEU A 82 -9.73 8.89 2.53
N LYS A 83 -9.70 10.10 3.12
CA LYS A 83 -10.90 10.72 3.71
C LYS A 83 -11.96 11.09 2.68
N GLU A 84 -11.55 11.59 1.52
CA GLU A 84 -12.49 11.87 0.43
C GLU A 84 -13.04 10.56 -0.17
N ILE A 85 -12.19 9.54 -0.33
CA ILE A 85 -12.60 8.19 -0.75
C ILE A 85 -13.62 7.60 0.23
N GLU A 86 -13.39 7.71 1.55
CA GLU A 86 -14.33 7.27 2.60
C GLU A 86 -15.69 7.97 2.44
N LYS A 87 -15.71 9.28 2.24
CA LYS A 87 -16.96 10.06 2.08
C LYS A 87 -17.76 9.63 0.87
N ASN A 88 -17.08 9.24 -0.21
CA ASN A 88 -17.70 8.76 -1.44
C ASN A 88 -18.17 7.30 -1.35
N GLY A 89 -17.93 6.62 -0.22
CA GLY A 89 -18.34 5.22 -0.02
C GLY A 89 -17.56 4.22 -0.87
N VAL A 90 -16.40 4.62 -1.39
CA VAL A 90 -15.55 3.77 -2.25
C VAL A 90 -14.61 2.94 -1.38
N ASN A 91 -14.47 1.65 -1.71
CA ASN A 91 -13.48 0.78 -1.08
C ASN A 91 -12.17 0.81 -1.91
N PRO A 92 -11.10 1.47 -1.44
CA PRO A 92 -9.86 1.60 -2.20
C PRO A 92 -9.12 0.26 -2.37
N ILE A 93 -9.35 -0.69 -1.46
CA ILE A 93 -8.75 -2.02 -1.52
C ILE A 93 -9.40 -2.84 -2.65
N PHE A 94 -10.70 -2.64 -2.91
CA PHE A 94 -11.37 -3.24 -4.06
C PHE A 94 -10.81 -2.69 -5.37
N ASP A 95 -10.71 -1.37 -5.52
CA ASP A 95 -10.14 -0.72 -6.71
C ASP A 95 -8.71 -1.22 -6.98
N LYS A 96 -7.87 -1.29 -5.94
CA LYS A 96 -6.55 -1.90 -6.02
C LYS A 96 -6.59 -3.33 -6.56
N TYR A 97 -7.37 -4.23 -5.97
CA TYR A 97 -7.41 -5.62 -6.42
C TYR A 97 -7.97 -5.75 -7.83
N ALA A 98 -8.96 -4.95 -8.19
CA ALA A 98 -9.50 -4.91 -9.53
C ALA A 98 -8.42 -4.49 -10.54
N ARG A 99 -7.66 -3.43 -10.27
CA ARG A 99 -6.55 -3.00 -11.14
C ARG A 99 -5.42 -4.04 -11.23
N MET A 100 -5.17 -4.80 -10.16
CA MET A 100 -4.23 -5.93 -10.22
C MET A 100 -4.67 -7.02 -11.19
N MET A 101 -5.99 -7.22 -11.38
CA MET A 101 -6.53 -8.24 -12.28
C MET A 101 -6.16 -7.97 -13.75
N GLU A 102 -5.88 -6.74 -14.14
CA GLU A 102 -5.36 -6.41 -15.47
C GLU A 102 -4.13 -7.26 -15.85
N PHE A 103 -3.29 -7.59 -14.86
CA PHE A 103 -2.10 -8.41 -15.03
C PHE A 103 -2.32 -9.89 -14.71
N THR A 104 -3.17 -10.18 -13.73
CA THR A 104 -3.27 -11.52 -13.15
C THR A 104 -4.47 -12.34 -13.61
N ASP A 105 -5.55 -11.70 -14.08
CA ASP A 105 -6.79 -12.33 -14.54
C ASP A 105 -7.58 -11.37 -15.46
N LYS A 106 -7.19 -11.33 -16.75
CA LYS A 106 -7.71 -10.36 -17.73
C LYS A 106 -9.20 -10.47 -17.97
N ASP A 107 -9.74 -11.69 -18.01
CA ASP A 107 -11.16 -11.93 -18.28
C ASP A 107 -12.01 -11.27 -17.19
N ARG A 108 -11.63 -11.43 -15.92
CA ARG A 108 -12.31 -10.73 -14.81
C ARG A 108 -12.12 -9.24 -14.82
N PHE A 109 -10.94 -8.78 -15.21
CA PHE A 109 -10.68 -7.35 -15.29
C PHE A 109 -11.64 -6.70 -16.28
N GLU A 110 -11.85 -7.31 -17.44
CA GLU A 110 -12.82 -6.85 -18.44
C GLU A 110 -14.25 -6.77 -17.90
N ASP A 111 -14.66 -7.71 -17.04
CA ASP A 111 -15.99 -7.71 -16.41
C ASP A 111 -16.19 -6.57 -15.38
N ILE A 112 -15.11 -6.11 -14.73
CA ILE A 112 -15.19 -5.16 -13.61
C ILE A 112 -14.65 -3.77 -13.94
N LYS A 113 -13.91 -3.60 -15.04
CA LYS A 113 -13.22 -2.33 -15.37
C LYS A 113 -14.17 -1.14 -15.52
N GLU A 114 -15.41 -1.37 -15.95
CA GLU A 114 -16.42 -0.31 -16.08
C GLU A 114 -16.85 0.27 -14.71
N ASN A 115 -16.60 -0.45 -13.62
CA ASN A 115 -16.84 0.02 -12.25
C ASN A 115 -15.64 0.78 -11.66
N LEU A 116 -14.52 0.86 -12.38
CA LEU A 116 -13.32 1.56 -11.94
C LEU A 116 -13.31 3.00 -12.45
N GLU A 117 -12.69 3.88 -11.66
CA GLU A 117 -12.46 5.25 -12.11
C GLU A 117 -11.56 5.25 -13.36
N GLU A 118 -12.01 5.93 -14.40
CA GLU A 118 -11.23 6.18 -15.62
C GLU A 118 -10.05 7.11 -15.29
N LEU A 119 -8.85 6.69 -15.71
CA LEU A 119 -7.65 7.46 -15.45
C LEU A 119 -7.47 8.54 -16.51
N SER A 120 -7.37 9.79 -16.07
CA SER A 120 -7.01 10.89 -16.97
C SER A 120 -5.63 10.66 -17.59
N PRO A 121 -5.35 11.16 -18.81
CA PRO A 121 -4.06 10.98 -19.46
C PRO A 121 -2.86 11.43 -18.60
N VAL A 122 -3.03 12.51 -17.84
CA VAL A 122 -2.00 13.04 -16.92
C VAL A 122 -1.72 12.04 -15.80
N LYS A 123 -2.77 11.46 -15.20
CA LYS A 123 -2.64 10.48 -14.11
C LYS A 123 -1.98 9.19 -14.61
N SER A 124 -2.40 8.70 -15.79
CA SER A 124 -1.80 7.52 -16.43
C SER A 124 -0.31 7.72 -16.70
N HIS A 125 0.08 8.86 -17.28
CA HIS A 125 1.48 9.16 -17.55
C HIS A 125 2.32 9.27 -16.26
N LEU A 126 1.77 9.90 -15.22
CA LEU A 126 2.43 10.02 -13.92
C LEU A 126 2.65 8.65 -13.25
N LEU A 127 1.65 7.77 -13.27
CA LEU A 127 1.77 6.40 -12.74
C LEU A 127 2.82 5.59 -13.51
N GLU A 128 2.90 5.77 -14.84
CA GLU A 128 3.93 5.15 -15.67
C GLU A 128 5.34 5.66 -15.31
N ASN A 129 5.52 6.96 -15.09
CA ASN A 129 6.80 7.52 -14.66
C ASN A 129 7.21 6.98 -13.29
N ILE A 130 6.30 6.96 -12.31
CA ILE A 130 6.55 6.37 -11.00
C ILE A 130 6.97 4.91 -11.14
N LYS A 131 6.25 4.13 -11.95
CA LYS A 131 6.57 2.72 -12.21
C LYS A 131 7.96 2.54 -12.81
N ASN A 132 8.33 3.35 -13.81
CA ASN A 132 9.63 3.30 -14.46
C ASN A 132 10.76 3.66 -13.48
N THR A 133 10.56 4.68 -12.66
CA THR A 133 11.51 5.08 -11.61
C THR A 133 11.70 3.95 -10.59
N LEU A 134 10.62 3.34 -10.10
CA LEU A 134 10.70 2.19 -9.19
C LEU A 134 11.44 1.01 -9.83
N ASN A 135 11.11 0.66 -11.07
CA ASN A 135 11.77 -0.44 -11.79
C ASN A 135 13.26 -0.19 -12.02
N SER A 136 13.66 1.05 -12.32
CA SER A 136 15.07 1.39 -12.52
C SER A 136 15.88 1.36 -11.22
N LYS A 137 15.22 1.54 -10.08
CA LYS A 137 15.82 1.48 -8.75
C LYS A 137 15.69 0.12 -8.08
N SER A 138 14.92 -0.81 -8.64
CA SER A 138 14.83 -2.16 -8.09
C SER A 138 16.23 -2.79 -8.03
N THR A 139 16.68 -3.04 -6.80
CA THR A 139 17.99 -3.66 -6.55
C THR A 139 17.83 -5.18 -6.47
N ASN A 140 18.95 -5.90 -6.39
CA ASN A 140 18.92 -7.33 -6.08
C ASN A 140 18.32 -7.53 -4.68
N ILE A 141 17.04 -7.88 -4.64
CA ILE A 141 16.29 -8.26 -3.44
C ILE A 141 17.12 -9.31 -2.66
N PRO A 142 17.35 -9.14 -1.34
CA PRO A 142 17.95 -10.17 -0.50
C PRO A 142 17.27 -11.53 -0.72
N LYS A 143 18.04 -12.62 -0.82
CA LYS A 143 17.54 -13.94 -1.25
C LYS A 143 16.37 -14.47 -0.40
N ASP A 144 16.32 -14.07 0.87
CA ASP A 144 15.27 -14.33 1.84
C ASP A 144 13.93 -13.68 1.49
N LEU A 145 13.95 -12.53 0.80
CA LEU A 145 12.76 -11.77 0.38
C LEU A 145 12.31 -12.06 -1.07
N LYS A 146 13.19 -12.62 -1.91
CA LYS A 146 12.86 -13.06 -3.30
C LYS A 146 11.72 -14.08 -3.38
N LYS A 147 11.31 -14.68 -2.27
CA LYS A 147 10.26 -15.72 -2.22
C LYS A 147 8.83 -15.17 -2.30
N VAL A 148 8.62 -13.86 -2.12
CA VAL A 148 7.26 -13.31 -1.93
C VAL A 148 6.61 -12.82 -3.23
N ARG A 149 7.35 -12.18 -4.14
CA ARG A 149 6.83 -11.65 -5.42
C ARG A 149 7.84 -11.82 -6.57
N PRO A 150 7.38 -12.05 -7.81
CA PRO A 150 8.24 -12.13 -8.99
C PRO A 150 8.79 -10.75 -9.40
N GLU A 151 9.88 -10.73 -10.17
CA GLU A 151 10.45 -9.49 -10.74
C GLU A 151 9.51 -8.82 -11.76
N LYS A 152 8.71 -9.61 -12.48
CA LYS A 152 7.74 -9.13 -13.47
C LYS A 152 6.38 -9.77 -13.25
N SER A 153 5.32 -9.01 -13.48
CA SER A 153 3.96 -9.53 -13.50
C SER A 153 3.71 -10.43 -14.70
N LYS A 154 2.97 -11.51 -14.50
CA LYS A 154 2.53 -12.48 -15.50
C LYS A 154 1.26 -13.17 -14.99
N ASP A 155 0.64 -14.00 -15.82
CA ASP A 155 -0.56 -14.77 -15.43
C ASP A 155 -0.49 -15.29 -13.97
N LYS A 156 -1.48 -14.93 -13.15
CA LYS A 156 -1.62 -15.25 -11.71
C LYS A 156 -0.56 -14.71 -10.75
N SER A 157 0.38 -13.89 -11.20
CA SER A 157 1.46 -13.35 -10.33
C SER A 157 1.81 -11.91 -10.65
N ILE A 158 1.96 -11.09 -9.61
CA ILE A 158 2.17 -9.65 -9.75
C ILE A 158 3.47 -9.22 -9.05
N SER A 159 4.26 -8.39 -9.72
CA SER A 159 5.49 -7.81 -9.18
C SER A 159 5.22 -6.86 -8.02
N SER A 160 6.24 -6.56 -7.22
CA SER A 160 6.12 -5.57 -6.13
C SER A 160 5.75 -4.18 -6.64
N ASN A 161 6.36 -3.75 -7.75
CA ASN A 161 6.12 -2.42 -8.31
C ASN A 161 4.72 -2.33 -8.94
N ASP A 162 4.26 -3.33 -9.68
CA ASP A 162 2.90 -3.32 -10.25
C ASP A 162 1.82 -3.38 -9.15
N TYR A 163 2.07 -4.14 -8.07
CA TYR A 163 1.20 -4.17 -6.90
C TYR A 163 1.12 -2.79 -6.22
N TYR A 164 2.26 -2.11 -6.10
CA TYR A 164 2.32 -0.77 -5.55
C TYR A 164 1.60 0.26 -6.44
N ILE A 165 1.78 0.19 -7.76
CA ILE A 165 1.08 1.07 -8.71
C ILE A 165 -0.44 0.89 -8.61
N ALA A 166 -0.94 -0.35 -8.57
CA ALA A 166 -2.36 -0.62 -8.40
C ALA A 166 -2.91 -0.01 -7.09
N GLU A 167 -2.11 0.01 -6.03
CA GLU A 167 -2.51 0.59 -4.75
C GLU A 167 -2.61 2.12 -4.79
N ILE A 168 -1.62 2.79 -5.37
CA ILE A 168 -1.59 4.26 -5.39
C ILE A 168 -2.49 4.86 -6.48
N THR A 169 -3.08 4.04 -7.35
CA THR A 169 -3.88 4.53 -8.48
C THR A 169 -5.11 5.33 -8.03
N CYS A 170 -5.71 5.01 -6.89
CA CYS A 170 -6.87 5.75 -6.37
C CYS A 170 -6.51 7.16 -5.82
N LEU A 171 -5.22 7.49 -5.67
CA LEU A 171 -4.77 8.73 -5.06
C LEU A 171 -4.89 9.93 -6.00
N SER A 172 -4.91 11.13 -5.42
CA SER A 172 -4.94 12.38 -6.19
C SER A 172 -3.61 12.66 -6.89
N LEU A 173 -3.63 13.45 -7.96
CA LEU A 173 -2.41 13.90 -8.66
C LEU A 173 -1.40 14.57 -7.71
N LYS A 174 -1.91 15.33 -6.73
CA LYS A 174 -1.10 16.00 -5.72
C LYS A 174 -0.28 15.01 -4.89
N THR A 175 -0.88 13.91 -4.49
CA THR A 175 -0.20 12.86 -3.72
C THR A 175 0.77 12.08 -4.60
N LEU A 176 0.36 11.75 -5.82
CA LEU A 176 1.19 11.04 -6.79
C LEU A 176 2.47 11.83 -7.14
N TRP A 177 2.39 13.13 -7.37
CA TRP A 177 3.58 13.97 -7.60
C TRP A 177 4.50 14.02 -6.38
N ALA A 178 3.94 14.08 -5.16
CA ALA A 178 4.76 14.05 -3.95
C ALA A 178 5.49 12.71 -3.78
N ILE A 179 4.87 11.61 -4.19
CA ILE A 179 5.49 10.28 -4.24
C ILE A 179 6.60 10.27 -5.29
N GLU A 180 6.32 10.73 -6.52
CA GLU A 180 7.30 10.83 -7.61
C GLU A 180 8.55 11.60 -7.16
N GLU A 181 8.36 12.82 -6.64
CA GLU A 181 9.42 13.68 -6.11
C GLU A 181 10.30 12.95 -5.07
N MET A 182 9.67 12.19 -4.15
CA MET A 182 10.40 11.45 -3.13
C MET A 182 11.22 10.30 -3.73
N ILE A 183 10.63 9.52 -4.64
CA ILE A 183 11.28 8.35 -5.22
C ILE A 183 12.30 8.70 -6.30
N GLU A 184 12.33 9.93 -6.82
CA GLU A 184 13.35 10.38 -7.77
C GLU A 184 14.73 10.55 -7.10
N SER A 185 14.77 10.88 -5.82
CA SER A 185 16.02 11.06 -5.06
C SER A 185 17.00 9.88 -5.23
N PRO A 186 18.24 10.10 -5.70
CA PRO A 186 19.17 9.00 -5.98
C PRO A 186 19.60 8.23 -4.72
N PHE A 187 19.43 8.83 -3.53
CA PHE A 187 19.75 8.22 -2.25
C PHE A 187 18.56 7.53 -1.59
N TYR A 188 17.41 7.51 -2.26
CA TYR A 188 16.19 6.93 -1.74
C TYR A 188 15.71 5.75 -2.59
N ASN A 189 15.49 4.62 -1.94
CA ASN A 189 14.93 3.41 -2.55
C ASN A 189 13.71 2.97 -1.75
N LEU A 190 12.52 3.13 -2.33
CA LEU A 190 11.26 2.84 -1.65
C LEU A 190 11.17 1.36 -1.25
N GLU A 191 11.43 0.45 -2.19
CA GLU A 191 11.34 -0.99 -1.99
C GLU A 191 12.28 -1.46 -0.85
N GLU A 192 13.54 -0.99 -0.85
CA GLU A 192 14.51 -1.31 0.20
C GLU A 192 14.06 -0.82 1.58
N ASN A 193 13.50 0.39 1.67
CA ASN A 193 13.00 0.94 2.92
C ASN A 193 11.80 0.13 3.45
N ILE A 194 10.86 -0.26 2.58
CA ILE A 194 9.72 -1.12 2.97
C ILE A 194 10.22 -2.44 3.55
N TYR A 195 11.23 -3.06 2.94
CA TYR A 195 11.81 -4.31 3.47
C TYR A 195 12.47 -4.13 4.83
N LYS A 196 13.31 -3.10 4.99
CA LYS A 196 13.95 -2.79 6.28
C LYS A 196 12.90 -2.55 7.38
N ASN A 197 11.87 -1.78 7.07
CA ASN A 197 10.76 -1.51 7.98
C ASN A 197 10.01 -2.78 8.35
N THR A 198 9.75 -3.65 7.37
CA THR A 198 9.06 -4.93 7.60
C THR A 198 9.85 -5.80 8.58
N LYS A 199 11.17 -5.95 8.39
CA LYS A 199 12.02 -6.71 9.31
C LYS A 199 12.01 -6.12 10.72
N TYR A 200 12.21 -4.80 10.83
CA TYR A 200 12.17 -4.10 12.11
C TYR A 200 10.83 -4.30 12.83
N LEU A 201 9.70 -4.20 12.13
CA LEU A 201 8.37 -4.39 12.71
C LEU A 201 8.11 -5.84 13.13
N PHE A 202 8.57 -6.84 12.37
CA PHE A 202 8.46 -8.23 12.80
C PHE A 202 9.21 -8.49 14.12
N GLU A 203 10.36 -7.87 14.32
CA GLU A 203 11.10 -7.94 15.58
C GLU A 203 10.35 -7.17 16.70
N LYS A 204 9.94 -5.93 16.44
CA LYS A 204 9.31 -5.05 17.45
C LYS A 204 7.93 -5.52 17.92
N VAL A 205 7.14 -6.11 17.03
CA VAL A 205 5.73 -6.47 17.30
C VAL A 205 5.58 -7.92 17.81
N ASN A 206 6.58 -8.79 17.59
CA ASN A 206 6.58 -10.16 18.11
C ASN A 206 7.38 -10.38 19.40
N ASN A 207 8.19 -9.40 19.79
CA ASN A 207 8.82 -9.36 21.12
C ASN A 207 7.85 -8.78 22.16
#